data_AF-G8GJK2-F1
#
_entry.id   AF-G8GJK2-F1
#
_cell.length_a   1.000
_cell.length_b   1.000
_cell.length_c   1.000
_cell.angle_alpha   90.00
_cell.angle_beta   90.00
_cell.angle_gamma   90.00
#
_symmetry.space_group_name_H-M   'P 1'
#
loop_
_entity.id
_entity.type
_entity.pdbx_description
1 polymer ?
#
loop_
_entity_poly.entity_id
_entity_poly.type
_entity_poly.pdbx_seq_one_letter_code
_entity_poly.pdbx_strand_id
1 'polypeptide(L)'
;PHYKVDSIRESWTSILKRAGLRHRKSYQSRHTYACWSLAAGANPSFIASQMGHTNAQMVFNVYGAWMKDNNHEQIELLNKRLSESVPCMPHKKVG
;
A
#
# COMPACT_ATOMS: atom_id res chain seq x y z
N PRO A 1 0.46 -33.36 -15.00
CA PRO A 1 -0.22 -32.04 -14.90
C PRO A 1 0.55 -30.97 -15.70
N HIS A 2 0.06 -30.64 -16.90
CA HIS A 2 0.68 -29.63 -17.77
C HIS A 2 0.25 -28.23 -17.35
N TYR A 3 1.14 -27.47 -16.71
CA TYR A 3 0.95 -26.05 -16.46
C TYR A 3 1.12 -25.28 -17.78
N LYS A 4 0.01 -24.79 -18.36
CA LYS A 4 0.08 -23.82 -19.45
C LYS A 4 0.29 -22.43 -18.84
N VAL A 5 1.37 -21.77 -19.25
CA VAL A 5 1.82 -20.48 -18.72
C VAL A 5 0.76 -19.37 -18.86
N ASP A 6 -0.19 -19.53 -19.80
CA ASP A 6 -1.30 -18.59 -20.05
C ASP A 6 -2.52 -18.78 -19.13
N SER A 7 -2.61 -19.88 -18.39
CA SER A 7 -3.79 -20.24 -17.57
C SER A 7 -4.16 -19.17 -16.53
N ILE A 8 -3.15 -18.49 -15.96
CA ILE A 8 -3.36 -17.39 -15.01
C ILE A 8 -3.98 -16.17 -15.68
N ARG A 9 -3.55 -15.85 -16.91
CA ARG A 9 -4.05 -14.68 -17.66
C ARG A 9 -5.50 -14.87 -18.09
N GLU A 10 -5.85 -16.07 -18.52
CA GLU A 10 -7.23 -16.44 -18.88
C GLU A 10 -8.14 -16.40 -17.65
N SER A 11 -7.70 -17.02 -16.55
CA SER A 11 -8.42 -17.02 -15.28
C SER A 11 -8.63 -15.59 -14.76
N TRP A 12 -7.61 -14.74 -14.83
CA TRP A 12 -7.68 -13.33 -14.46
C TRP A 12 -8.76 -12.57 -15.23
N THR A 13 -8.81 -12.77 -16.55
CA THR A 13 -9.81 -12.11 -17.41
C THR A 13 -11.22 -12.58 -17.06
N SER A 14 -11.39 -13.87 -16.80
CA SER A 14 -12.67 -14.44 -16.36
C SER A 14 -13.11 -13.89 -15.00
N ILE A 15 -12.19 -13.81 -14.03
CA ILE A 15 -12.46 -13.26 -12.70
C ILE A 15 -12.87 -11.78 -12.80
N LEU A 16 -12.14 -10.97 -13.58
CA LEU A 16 -12.51 -9.56 -13.77
C LEU A 16 -13.90 -9.40 -14.39
N LYS A 17 -14.25 -10.21 -15.39
CA LYS A 17 -15.58 -10.19 -16.02
C LYS A 17 -16.67 -10.57 -15.02
N ARG A 18 -16.44 -11.61 -14.20
CA ARG A 18 -17.37 -12.04 -13.14
C ARG A 18 -17.54 -10.98 -12.06
N ALA A 19 -16.50 -10.24 -11.73
CA ALA A 19 -16.54 -9.13 -10.78
C ALA A 19 -17.15 -7.84 -11.37
N GLY A 20 -17.54 -7.83 -12.65
CA GLY A 20 -18.05 -6.62 -13.33
C GLY A 20 -16.98 -5.53 -13.54
N LEU A 21 -15.70 -5.88 -13.44
CA LEU A 21 -14.60 -4.93 -13.55
C LEU A 21 -14.12 -4.82 -15.00
N ARG A 22 -13.76 -3.60 -15.41
CA ARG A 22 -13.07 -3.37 -16.69
C ARG A 22 -11.77 -4.17 -16.73
N HIS A 23 -11.44 -4.74 -17.88
CA HIS A 23 -10.19 -5.47 -18.07
C HIS A 23 -8.98 -4.61 -17.71
N ARG A 24 -8.11 -5.16 -16.85
CA ARG A 24 -6.81 -4.59 -16.46
C ARG A 24 -5.77 -5.68 -16.45
N LYS A 25 -4.51 -5.33 -16.67
CA LYS A 25 -3.37 -6.27 -16.54
C LYS A 25 -3.25 -6.70 -15.07
N SER A 26 -3.00 -7.98 -14.81
CA SER A 26 -2.80 -8.53 -13.44
C SER A 26 -1.69 -7.81 -12.67
N TYR A 27 -0.67 -7.30 -13.37
CA TYR A 27 0.40 -6.49 -12.79
C TYR A 27 -0.11 -5.23 -12.05
N GLN A 28 -1.27 -4.69 -12.42
CA GLN A 28 -1.86 -3.53 -11.75
C GLN A 28 -2.27 -3.83 -10.29
N SER A 29 -2.54 -5.09 -9.97
CA SER A 29 -2.79 -5.52 -8.58
C SER A 29 -1.57 -5.33 -7.70
N ARG A 30 -0.36 -5.50 -8.25
CA ARG A 30 0.90 -5.23 -7.54
C ARG A 30 1.03 -3.75 -7.17
N HIS A 31 0.59 -2.86 -8.05
CA HIS A 31 0.57 -1.43 -7.75
C HIS A 31 -0.47 -1.08 -6.68
N THR A 32 -1.66 -1.67 -6.79
CA THR A 32 -2.73 -1.48 -5.80
C THR A 32 -2.28 -1.92 -4.40
N TYR A 33 -1.63 -3.08 -4.31
CA TYR A 33 -1.05 -3.60 -3.07
C TYR A 33 -0.02 -2.62 -2.46
N ALA A 34 0.90 -2.09 -3.28
CA ALA A 34 1.89 -1.13 -2.80
C ALA A 34 1.24 0.16 -2.27
N CYS A 35 0.31 0.76 -3.02
CA CYS A 35 -0.40 1.97 -2.59
C CYS A 35 -1.14 1.75 -1.27
N TRP A 36 -1.90 0.66 -1.15
CA TRP A 36 -2.66 0.37 0.08
C TRP A 36 -1.76 0.11 1.28
N SER A 37 -0.66 -0.62 1.08
CA SER A 37 0.32 -0.87 2.14
C SER A 37 0.96 0.42 2.61
N LEU A 38 1.29 1.34 1.69
CA LEU A 38 1.85 2.65 2.01
C LEU A 38 0.85 3.56 2.73
N ALA A 39 -0.40 3.58 2.29
CA ALA A 39 -1.48 4.32 2.95
C ALA A 39 -1.70 3.83 4.39
N ALA A 40 -1.55 2.52 4.63
CA ALA A 40 -1.60 1.93 5.96
C ALA A 40 -0.33 2.19 6.82
N GLY A 41 0.65 2.92 6.29
CA GLY A 41 1.89 3.25 7.00
C GLY A 41 2.95 2.14 7.01
N ALA A 42 2.87 1.16 6.13
CA ALA A 42 3.87 0.09 6.07
C ALA A 42 5.22 0.57 5.55
N ASN A 43 6.29 -0.05 6.04
CA ASN A 43 7.67 0.30 5.69
C ASN A 43 7.96 0.00 4.18
N PRO A 44 8.46 0.98 3.39
CA PRO A 44 8.78 0.79 1.97
C PRO A 44 9.75 -0.37 1.69
N SER A 45 10.71 -0.63 2.58
CA SER A 45 11.64 -1.76 2.45
C SER A 45 10.95 -3.11 2.61
N PHE A 46 9.94 -3.19 3.49
CA PHE A 46 9.11 -4.38 3.65
C PHE A 46 8.20 -4.62 2.44
N ILE A 47 7.63 -3.55 1.87
CA ILE A 47 6.83 -3.65 0.65
C ILE A 47 7.69 -4.10 -0.53
N ALA A 48 8.92 -3.56 -0.63
CA ALA A 48 9.88 -3.91 -1.67
C ALA A 48 10.26 -5.40 -1.62
N SER A 49 10.62 -5.92 -0.44
CA SER A 49 10.94 -7.34 -0.29
C SER A 49 9.75 -8.23 -0.64
N GLN A 50 8.54 -7.85 -0.26
CA GLN A 50 7.34 -8.64 -0.55
C GLN A 50 6.94 -8.63 -2.03
N MET A 51 7.32 -7.59 -2.75
CA MET A 51 7.20 -7.53 -4.21
C MET A 51 8.36 -8.27 -4.92
N GLY A 52 9.35 -8.78 -4.19
CA GLY A 52 10.53 -9.43 -4.77
C GLY A 52 11.53 -8.45 -5.36
N HIS A 53 11.54 -7.19 -4.90
CA HIS A 53 12.61 -6.24 -5.21
C HIS A 53 13.78 -6.43 -4.24
N THR A 54 15.00 -6.31 -4.75
CA THR A 54 16.23 -6.36 -3.93
C THR A 54 16.40 -5.13 -3.04
N ASN A 55 15.81 -3.99 -3.41
CA ASN A 55 15.91 -2.75 -2.67
C ASN A 55 14.62 -1.91 -2.72
N ALA A 56 14.53 -0.93 -1.83
CA ALA A 56 13.40 -0.02 -1.75
C ALA A 56 13.43 1.11 -2.81
N GLN A 57 14.50 1.25 -3.60
CA GLN A 57 14.63 2.34 -4.57
C GLN A 57 13.46 2.34 -5.56
N MET A 58 13.03 1.16 -6.02
CA MET A 58 11.87 1.06 -6.91
C MET A 58 10.57 1.57 -6.27
N VAL A 59 10.38 1.38 -4.97
CA VAL A 59 9.19 1.87 -4.26
C VAL A 59 9.26 3.39 -4.10
N PHE A 60 10.42 3.94 -3.73
CA PHE A 60 10.61 5.39 -3.65
C PHE A 60 10.52 6.09 -5.02
N ASN A 61 11.03 5.47 -6.09
CA ASN A 61 10.96 6.04 -7.43
C ASN A 61 9.52 6.07 -7.97
N VAL A 62 8.75 5.00 -7.74
CA VAL A 62 7.38 4.90 -8.27
C VAL A 62 6.37 5.65 -7.41
N TYR A 63 6.54 5.65 -6.08
CA TYR A 63 5.55 6.20 -5.16
C TYR A 63 6.03 7.41 -4.36
N GLY A 64 7.28 7.86 -4.52
CA GLY A 64 7.84 8.95 -3.70
C GLY A 64 7.07 10.27 -3.82
N ALA A 65 6.63 10.64 -5.02
CA ALA A 65 5.78 11.82 -5.22
C ALA A 65 4.44 11.66 -4.49
N TRP A 66 3.79 10.50 -4.65
CA TRP A 66 2.53 10.20 -3.98
C TRP A 66 2.67 10.18 -2.45
N MET A 67 3.73 9.55 -1.91
CA MET A 67 3.99 9.54 -0.47
C MET A 67 4.05 10.95 0.11
N LYS A 68 4.75 11.87 -0.57
CA LYS A 68 4.87 13.27 -0.15
C LYS A 68 3.51 13.96 -0.06
N ASP A 69 2.64 13.71 -1.04
CA ASP A 69 1.31 14.32 -1.10
C ASP A 69 0.33 13.71 -0.06
N ASN A 70 0.58 12.48 0.40
CA ASN A 70 -0.27 11.76 1.35
C ASN A 70 0.20 11.90 2.81
N ASN A 71 1.11 12.83 3.10
CA ASN A 71 1.59 13.09 4.47
C ASN A 71 0.46 13.42 5.45
N HIS A 72 -0.61 14.09 4.99
CA HIS A 72 -1.73 14.45 5.86
C HIS A 72 -2.46 13.21 6.41
N GLU A 73 -2.73 12.21 5.57
CA GLU A 73 -3.37 10.96 5.98
C GLU A 73 -2.49 10.17 6.95
N GLN A 74 -1.17 10.17 6.72
CA GLN A 74 -0.23 9.53 7.65
C GLN A 74 -0.17 10.24 9.01
N ILE A 75 -0.23 11.57 9.03
CA ILE A 75 -0.32 12.35 10.27
C ILE A 75 -1.61 12.01 11.03
N GLU A 76 -2.73 11.89 10.33
CA GLU A 76 -4.01 11.51 10.95
C GLU A 76 -3.94 10.09 11.54
N LEU A 77 -3.36 9.14 10.82
CA LEU A 77 -3.12 7.77 11.31
C LEU A 77 -2.24 7.78 12.57
N LEU A 78 -1.17 8.56 12.59
CA LEU A 78 -0.30 8.71 13.77
C LEU A 78 -1.06 9.34 14.95
N ASN A 79 -1.80 10.42 14.70
CA ASN A 79 -2.60 11.08 15.74
C ASN A 79 -3.62 10.14 16.36
N LYS A 80 -4.28 9.31 15.55
CA LYS A 80 -5.19 8.27 16.03
C LYS A 80 -4.47 7.29 16.96
N ARG A 81 -3.34 6.71 16.50
CA ARG A 81 -2.54 5.75 17.29
C ARG A 81 -2.02 6.35 18.60
N LEU A 82 -1.55 7.59 18.56
CA LEU A 82 -1.03 8.29 19.73
C LEU A 82 -2.17 8.63 20.70
N SER A 83 -3.33 9.09 20.21
CA SER A 83 -4.49 9.37 21.08
C SER A 83 -5.02 8.13 21.81
N GLU A 84 -4.89 6.95 21.19
CA GLU A 84 -5.24 5.67 21.82
C GLU A 84 -4.25 5.27 22.93
N SER A 85 -2.98 5.71 22.83
CA SER A 85 -1.88 5.18 23.64
C SER A 85 -1.29 6.19 24.64
N VAL A 86 -1.57 7.47 24.46
CA VAL A 86 -0.96 8.56 25.23
C VAL A 86 -2.03 9.22 26.10
N PRO A 87 -1.88 9.24 27.44
CA PRO A 87 -2.81 9.93 28.32
C PRO A 87 -2.81 11.44 28.01
N CYS A 88 -3.97 12.08 28.14
CA CYS A 88 -4.10 13.53 27.98
C CYS A 88 -3.14 14.25 28.94
N MET A 89 -2.09 14.85 28.39
CA MET A 89 -1.16 15.68 29.16
C MET A 89 -1.88 17.00 29.51
N PRO A 90 -2.11 17.31 30.79
CA PRO A 90 -2.69 18.59 31.16
C PRO A 90 -1.70 19.71 30.84
N HIS A 91 -2.05 20.56 29.88
CA HIS A 91 -1.33 21.81 29.62
C HIS A 91 -1.62 22.82 30.74
N LYS A 92 -1.12 22.60 31.95
CA LYS A 92 -1.10 23.65 32.97
C LYS A 92 0.16 24.51 32.77
N LYS A 93 -0.05 25.74 32.30
CA LYS A 93 0.91 26.83 32.51
C LYS A 93 1.01 27.01 34.02
N VAL A 94 2.11 26.56 34.62
CA VAL A 94 2.47 26.95 35.98
C VAL A 94 2.86 28.42 35.87
N GLY A 95 1.93 29.30 36.25
CA GLY A 95 2.18 30.70 36.54
C GLY A 95 2.21 30.89 38.04
#